data_AF-A0A6B2LKJ1-F1
#
_entry.id   AF-A0A6B2LKJ1-F1
#
_cell.length_a   1.000
_cell.length_b   1.000
_cell.length_c   1.000
_cell.angle_alpha   90.00
_cell.angle_beta   90.00
_cell.angle_gamma   90.00
#
_symmetry.space_group_name_H-M   'P 1'
#
loop_
_entity.id
_entity.type
_entity.pdbx_description
1 polymer ?
#
loop_
_entity_poly.entity_id
_entity_poly.type
_entity_poly.pdbx_seq_one_letter_code
_entity_poly.pdbx_strand_id
1 'polypeptide(L)'
;MDIFAVGVILPLLISLYKETQMSSITFGIIGSAYGAGQFISNPLFGRLGDTWGRKRIFLISFAGSAISYLLLAFAHNNPYILLASRTLVGLVKQTITVSQATIGDLATTDADRVAGLSRISAAINLGLVVGPAVGSYLQYNFGYSFAVVLCVVLFMVDFGFVYFVLPEGPPRG
;
A
#
# COMPACT_ATOMS: atom_id res chain seq x y z
N MET A 1 -2.34 -8.12 3.31
CA MET A 1 -0.87 -8.25 3.39
C MET A 1 -0.16 -6.95 3.00
N ASP A 2 -0.90 -6.01 2.41
CA ASP A 2 -0.48 -4.64 2.07
C ASP A 2 0.47 -3.91 3.04
N ILE A 3 0.15 -3.77 4.34
CA ILE A 3 0.96 -2.98 5.28
C ILE A 3 2.29 -3.65 5.56
N PHE A 4 2.31 -4.98 5.56
CA PHE A 4 3.54 -5.75 5.64
C PHE A 4 4.44 -5.47 4.42
N ALA A 5 3.88 -5.47 3.20
CA ALA A 5 4.63 -5.14 1.98
C ALA A 5 5.17 -3.70 2.01
N VAL A 6 4.41 -2.74 2.55
CA VAL A 6 4.89 -1.37 2.77
C VAL A 6 6.06 -1.35 3.77
N GLY A 7 5.94 -2.07 4.88
CA GLY A 7 6.98 -2.19 5.89
C GLY A 7 8.28 -2.81 5.35
N VAL A 8 8.17 -3.81 4.47
CA VAL A 8 9.30 -4.42 3.77
C VAL A 8 10.08 -3.39 2.94
N ILE A 9 9.39 -2.46 2.26
CA ILE A 9 10.04 -1.49 1.36
C ILE A 9 10.74 -0.34 2.07
N LEU A 10 10.34 0.02 3.29
CA LEU A 10 10.95 1.13 4.03
C LEU A 10 12.48 1.04 4.15
N PRO A 11 13.07 -0.07 4.65
CA PRO A 11 14.54 -0.20 4.71
C PRO A 11 15.17 -0.19 3.32
N LEU A 12 14.51 -0.77 2.31
CA LEU A 12 15.01 -0.79 0.94
C LEU A 12 15.16 0.62 0.36
N LEU A 13 14.24 1.54 0.65
CA LEU A 13 14.34 2.94 0.20
C LEU A 13 15.50 3.68 0.86
N ILE A 14 15.76 3.41 2.14
CA ILE A 14 16.90 4.00 2.87
C ILE A 14 18.21 3.48 2.28
N SER A 15 18.30 2.19 1.99
CA SER A 15 19.47 1.60 1.34
C SER A 15 19.67 2.17 -0.07
N LEU A 16 18.61 2.31 -0.86
CA LEU A 16 18.67 2.91 -2.19
C LEU A 16 19.17 4.36 -2.14
N TYR A 17 18.70 5.14 -1.17
CA TYR A 17 19.21 6.50 -0.94
C TYR A 17 20.73 6.52 -0.66
N LYS A 18 21.23 5.57 0.14
CA LYS A 18 22.66 5.44 0.45
C LYS A 18 23.49 4.98 -0.74
N GLU A 19 23.02 3.97 -1.47
CA GLU A 19 23.72 3.36 -2.61
C GLU A 19 23.82 4.32 -3.80
N THR A 20 22.74 5.05 -4.08
CA THR A 20 22.69 6.00 -5.22
C THR A 20 23.32 7.36 -4.92
N GLN A 21 23.79 7.58 -3.69
CA GLN A 21 24.26 8.89 -3.19
C GLN A 21 23.31 10.05 -3.54
N MET A 22 22.01 9.77 -3.48
CA MET A 22 20.97 10.74 -3.82
C MET A 22 20.98 11.90 -2.81
N SER A 23 20.71 13.11 -3.27
CA SER A 23 20.59 14.27 -2.37
C SER A 23 19.43 14.10 -1.38
N SER A 24 19.63 14.53 -0.13
CA SER A 24 18.60 14.56 0.91
C SER A 24 17.34 15.30 0.46
N ILE A 25 17.49 16.35 -0.36
CA ILE A 25 16.37 17.12 -0.91
C ILE A 25 15.54 16.24 -1.84
N THR A 26 16.18 15.53 -2.77
CA THR A 26 15.50 14.63 -3.71
C THR A 26 14.77 13.52 -2.97
N PHE A 27 15.40 12.89 -1.99
CA PHE A 27 14.77 11.86 -1.17
C PHE A 27 13.57 12.42 -0.38
N GLY A 28 13.71 13.63 0.17
CA GLY A 28 12.63 14.35 0.84
C GLY A 28 11.45 14.66 -0.08
N ILE A 29 11.70 15.10 -1.32
CA ILE A 29 10.66 15.33 -2.34
C ILE A 29 9.90 14.02 -2.64
N ILE A 30 10.63 12.92 -2.82
CA ILE A 30 10.04 11.60 -3.12
C ILE A 30 9.14 11.12 -1.97
N GLY A 31 9.60 11.24 -0.72
CA GLY A 31 8.80 10.92 0.46
C GLY A 31 7.58 11.84 0.60
N SER A 32 7.75 13.13 0.32
CA SER A 32 6.66 14.11 0.37
C SER A 32 5.61 13.86 -0.70
N ALA A 33 6.02 13.47 -1.91
CA ALA A 33 5.10 13.12 -3.00
C ALA A 33 4.22 11.92 -2.64
N TYR A 34 4.79 10.90 -1.98
CA TYR A 34 4.02 9.78 -1.43
C TYR A 34 3.00 10.25 -0.39
N GLY A 35 3.43 11.05 0.59
CA GLY A 35 2.54 11.57 1.64
C GLY A 35 1.43 12.48 1.10
N ALA A 36 1.77 13.42 0.22
CA ALA A 36 0.83 14.32 -0.43
C ALA A 36 -0.18 13.56 -1.30
N GLY A 37 0.30 12.56 -2.07
CA GLY A 37 -0.56 11.67 -2.83
C GLY A 37 -1.56 10.94 -1.94
N GLN A 38 -1.11 10.40 -0.80
CA GLN A 38 -2.01 9.76 0.15
C GLN A 38 -3.02 10.73 0.74
N PHE A 39 -2.60 11.93 1.15
CA PHE A 39 -3.48 12.93 1.73
C PHE A 39 -4.59 13.36 0.77
N ILE A 40 -4.25 13.63 -0.50
CA ILE A 40 -5.20 14.09 -1.52
C ILE A 40 -6.15 12.96 -1.94
N SER A 41 -5.63 11.75 -2.13
CA SER A 41 -6.43 10.63 -2.64
C SER A 41 -7.30 9.97 -1.58
N ASN A 42 -6.96 10.08 -0.30
CA ASN A 42 -7.73 9.49 0.80
C ASN A 42 -9.23 9.89 0.78
N PRO A 43 -9.62 11.18 0.80
CA PRO A 43 -11.03 11.57 0.70
C PRO A 43 -11.65 11.21 -0.66
N LEU A 44 -10.85 11.24 -1.74
CA LEU A 44 -11.33 10.91 -3.09
C LEU A 44 -11.74 9.44 -3.18
N PHE A 45 -10.90 8.53 -2.69
CA PHE A 45 -11.16 7.09 -2.68
C PHE A 45 -12.26 6.71 -1.69
N GLY A 46 -12.44 7.47 -0.61
CA GLY A 46 -13.61 7.34 0.25
C GLY A 46 -14.91 7.52 -0.54
N ARG A 47 -15.06 8.67 -1.22
CA ARG A 47 -16.25 9.00 -2.03
C ARG A 47 -16.43 8.10 -3.24
N LEU A 48 -15.34 7.74 -3.92
CA LEU A 48 -15.37 6.78 -5.03
C LEU A 48 -15.79 5.39 -4.54
N GLY A 49 -15.39 5.00 -3.33
CA GLY A 49 -15.80 3.74 -2.72
C GLY A 49 -17.29 3.70 -2.37
N ASP A 50 -17.85 4.84 -1.97
CA ASP A 50 -19.28 4.96 -1.69
C ASP A 50 -20.12 4.79 -2.97
N THR A 51 -19.62 5.26 -4.12
CA THR A 51 -20.36 5.30 -5.39
C THR A 51 -20.10 4.10 -6.30
N TRP A 52 -18.84 3.67 -6.43
CA TRP A 52 -18.44 2.57 -7.32
C TRP A 52 -18.47 1.20 -6.64
N GLY A 53 -18.65 1.18 -5.32
CA GLY A 53 -18.62 -0.02 -4.49
C GLY A 53 -17.22 -0.35 -3.99
N ARG A 54 -17.17 -0.84 -2.74
CA ARG A 54 -15.93 -1.11 -1.99
C ARG A 54 -15.01 -2.11 -2.70
N LYS A 55 -15.57 -3.19 -3.26
CA LYS A 55 -14.80 -4.23 -3.95
C LYS A 55 -13.97 -3.65 -5.10
N ARG A 56 -14.58 -2.81 -5.95
CA ARG A 56 -13.89 -2.22 -7.11
C ARG A 56 -12.74 -1.35 -6.68
N ILE A 57 -12.92 -0.56 -5.62
CA ILE A 57 -11.86 0.31 -5.10
C ILE A 57 -10.71 -0.50 -4.50
N PHE A 58 -10.97 -1.60 -3.80
CA PHE A 58 -9.89 -2.50 -3.34
C PHE A 58 -9.10 -3.08 -4.51
N LEU A 59 -9.78 -3.57 -5.55
CA LEU A 59 -9.13 -4.12 -6.74
C LEU A 59 -8.26 -3.07 -7.44
N ILE A 60 -8.77 -1.85 -7.63
CA ILE A 60 -8.01 -0.72 -8.20
C ILE A 60 -6.80 -0.39 -7.31
N SER A 61 -6.97 -0.38 -5.99
CA SER A 61 -5.89 -0.09 -5.04
C SER A 61 -4.78 -1.13 -5.11
N PHE A 62 -5.12 -2.42 -5.12
CA PHE A 62 -4.13 -3.49 -5.19
C PHE A 62 -3.45 -3.58 -6.56
N ALA A 63 -4.21 -3.46 -7.65
CA ALA A 63 -3.63 -3.44 -9.00
C ALA A 63 -2.69 -2.23 -9.19
N GLY A 64 -3.13 -1.03 -8.80
CA GLY A 64 -2.32 0.18 -8.87
C GLY A 64 -1.06 0.09 -7.99
N SER A 65 -1.17 -0.55 -6.82
CA SER A 65 -0.02 -0.80 -5.93
C SER A 65 0.96 -1.80 -6.54
N ALA A 66 0.47 -2.89 -7.13
CA ALA A 66 1.31 -3.86 -7.84
C ALA A 66 2.07 -3.20 -8.99
N ILE A 67 1.41 -2.38 -9.80
CA ILE A 67 2.04 -1.62 -10.90
C ILE A 67 3.09 -0.64 -10.36
N SER A 68 2.77 0.11 -9.31
CA SER A 68 3.72 1.04 -8.69
C SER A 68 4.96 0.32 -8.15
N TYR A 69 4.79 -0.84 -7.52
CA TYR A 69 5.91 -1.62 -6.98
C TYR A 69 6.69 -2.32 -8.10
N LEU A 70 6.04 -2.69 -9.20
CA LEU A 70 6.73 -3.16 -10.39
C LEU A 70 7.61 -2.03 -10.96
N LEU A 71 7.09 -0.80 -11.03
CA LEU A 71 7.86 0.37 -11.43
C LEU A 71 9.04 0.65 -10.48
N LEU A 72 8.85 0.41 -9.18
CA LEU A 72 9.91 0.51 -8.17
C LEU A 72 11.08 -0.43 -8.46
N ALA A 73 10.82 -1.63 -8.99
CA ALA A 73 11.88 -2.60 -9.31
C ALA A 73 12.88 -2.05 -10.35
N PHE A 74 12.44 -1.12 -11.20
CA PHE A 74 13.26 -0.45 -12.21
C PHE A 74 13.84 0.90 -11.75
N ALA A 75 13.56 1.32 -10.52
CA ALA A 75 13.92 2.64 -10.02
C ALA A 75 15.38 2.78 -9.54
N HIS A 76 16.16 1.69 -9.53
CA HIS A 76 17.44 1.60 -8.83
C HIS A 76 18.43 2.73 -9.22
N ASN A 77 18.47 3.13 -10.49
CA ASN A 77 19.38 4.18 -10.97
C ASN A 77 18.66 5.43 -11.49
N ASN A 78 17.34 5.55 -11.28
CA ASN A 78 16.55 6.61 -11.87
C ASN A 78 15.59 7.24 -10.83
N PRO A 79 15.94 8.41 -10.26
CA PRO A 79 15.12 9.06 -9.25
C PRO A 79 13.75 9.51 -9.79
N TYR A 80 13.60 9.72 -11.10
CA TYR A 80 12.30 10.04 -11.71
C TYR A 80 11.36 8.84 -11.73
N ILE A 81 11.87 7.63 -11.98
CA ILE A 81 11.10 6.38 -11.88
C ILE A 81 10.72 6.12 -10.42
N LEU A 82 11.63 6.39 -9.48
CA LEU A 82 11.34 6.29 -8.05
C LEU A 82 10.23 7.25 -7.63
N LEU A 83 10.30 8.51 -8.06
CA LEU A 83 9.28 9.52 -7.82
C LEU A 83 7.93 9.09 -8.43
N ALA A 84 7.91 8.65 -9.69
CA ALA A 84 6.70 8.20 -10.35
C ALA A 84 6.05 7.02 -9.61
N SER A 85 6.86 6.03 -9.20
CA SER A 85 6.40 4.92 -8.37
C SER A 85 5.77 5.41 -7.06
N ARG A 86 6.48 6.24 -6.29
CA ARG A 86 6.01 6.76 -4.99
C ARG A 86 4.74 7.61 -5.10
N THR A 87 4.66 8.47 -6.10
CA THR A 87 3.45 9.26 -6.37
C THR A 87 2.28 8.35 -6.73
N LEU A 88 2.50 7.35 -7.61
CA LEU A 88 1.44 6.43 -8.02
C LEU A 88 0.89 5.63 -6.83
N VAL A 89 1.75 4.98 -6.03
CA VAL A 89 1.28 4.24 -4.84
C VAL A 89 0.60 5.18 -3.84
N GLY A 90 1.12 6.40 -3.65
CA GLY A 90 0.49 7.38 -2.77
C GLY A 90 -0.94 7.71 -3.19
N LEU A 91 -1.19 7.83 -4.49
CA LEU A 91 -2.50 8.16 -5.04
C LEU A 91 -3.50 6.99 -5.04
N VAL A 92 -3.02 5.76 -5.22
CA VAL A 92 -3.93 4.60 -5.43
C VAL A 92 -4.07 3.69 -4.21
N LYS A 93 -3.08 3.63 -3.32
CA LYS A 93 -3.06 2.67 -2.20
C LYS A 93 -3.83 3.17 -0.98
N GLN A 94 -5.13 3.38 -1.13
CA GLN A 94 -6.05 3.83 -0.08
C GLN A 94 -6.75 2.68 0.65
N THR A 95 -6.02 1.60 0.92
CA THR A 95 -6.55 0.34 1.49
C THR A 95 -7.05 0.47 2.92
N ILE A 96 -6.37 1.25 3.77
CA ILE A 96 -6.79 1.46 5.17
C ILE A 96 -8.15 2.15 5.22
N THR A 97 -8.30 3.26 4.50
CA THR A 97 -9.54 4.05 4.45
C THR A 97 -10.71 3.20 3.96
N VAL A 98 -10.51 2.46 2.87
CA VAL A 98 -11.55 1.61 2.29
C VAL A 98 -11.90 0.46 3.24
N SER A 99 -10.93 -0.10 3.95
CA SER A 99 -11.17 -1.14 4.96
C SER A 99 -11.97 -0.62 6.14
N GLN A 100 -11.62 0.56 6.68
CA GLN A 100 -12.36 1.18 7.78
C GLN A 100 -13.81 1.49 7.37
N ALA A 101 -14.01 2.01 6.16
CA ALA A 101 -15.34 2.27 5.62
C ALA A 101 -16.14 0.98 5.43
N THR A 102 -15.52 -0.07 4.90
CA THR A 102 -16.15 -1.39 4.71
C THR A 102 -16.57 -2.02 6.05
N ILE A 103 -15.77 -1.88 7.11
CA ILE A 103 -16.17 -2.31 8.46
C ILE A 103 -17.36 -1.50 8.96
N GLY A 104 -17.36 -0.19 8.72
CA GLY A 104 -18.51 0.66 9.03
C GLY A 104 -19.80 0.25 8.31
N ASP A 105 -19.68 -0.20 7.06
CA ASP A 105 -20.81 -0.63 6.24
C ASP A 105 -21.35 -2.03 6.62
N LEU A 106 -20.48 -2.92 7.11
CA LEU A 106 -20.82 -4.31 7.45
C LEU A 106 -21.18 -4.53 8.92
N ALA A 107 -20.75 -3.64 9.82
CA ALA A 107 -20.99 -3.79 11.25
C ALA A 107 -22.47 -3.62 11.58
N THR A 108 -23.04 -4.61 12.28
CA THR A 108 -24.43 -4.58 12.77
C THR A 108 -24.58 -3.92 14.13
N THR A 109 -23.51 -3.87 14.92
CA THR A 109 -23.48 -3.26 16.25
C THR A 109 -22.24 -2.38 16.42
N ASP A 110 -22.29 -1.44 17.36
CA ASP A 110 -21.11 -0.63 17.72
C ASP A 110 -19.95 -1.49 18.23
N ALA A 111 -20.27 -2.58 18.94
CA ALA A 111 -19.26 -3.53 19.42
C ALA A 111 -18.54 -4.24 18.25
N ASP A 112 -19.27 -4.68 17.22
CA ASP A 112 -18.69 -5.28 16.01
C ASP A 112 -17.80 -4.29 15.26
N ARG A 113 -18.26 -3.04 15.15
CA ARG A 113 -17.51 -1.96 14.52
C ARG A 113 -16.19 -1.71 15.26
N VAL A 114 -16.24 -1.56 16.58
CA VAL A 114 -15.05 -1.34 17.42
C VAL A 114 -14.10 -2.53 17.33
N ALA A 115 -14.61 -3.76 17.38
CA ALA A 115 -13.81 -4.97 17.24
C ALA A 115 -13.17 -5.10 15.84
N GLY A 116 -13.89 -4.71 14.79
CA GLY A 116 -13.36 -4.69 13.43
C GLY A 116 -12.22 -3.67 13.27
N LEU A 117 -12.42 -2.45 13.75
CA LEU A 117 -11.40 -1.40 13.70
C LEU A 117 -10.17 -1.75 14.55
N SER A 118 -10.34 -2.40 15.70
CA SER A 118 -9.22 -2.84 16.53
C SER A 118 -8.39 -3.94 15.84
N ARG A 119 -9.04 -4.87 15.11
CA ARG A 119 -8.35 -5.88 14.30
C ARG A 119 -7.54 -5.26 13.17
N ILE A 120 -8.07 -4.25 12.46
CA ILE A 120 -7.30 -3.49 11.45
C ILE A 120 -6.05 -2.88 12.09
N SER A 121 -6.21 -2.18 13.21
CA SER A 121 -5.09 -1.53 13.90
C SER A 121 -4.04 -2.54 14.36
N ALA A 122 -4.45 -3.71 14.89
CA ALA A 122 -3.55 -4.79 15.25
C ALA A 122 -2.75 -5.29 14.02
N ALA A 123 -3.43 -5.51 12.89
CA ALA A 123 -2.79 -5.96 11.66
C ALA A 123 -1.79 -4.92 11.10
N ILE A 124 -2.14 -3.63 11.14
CA ILE A 124 -1.24 -2.53 10.74
C ILE A 124 0.04 -2.56 11.58
N ASN A 125 -0.10 -2.60 12.91
CA ASN A 125 1.04 -2.59 13.81
C ASN A 125 1.93 -3.82 13.63
N LEU A 126 1.33 -5.02 13.48
CA LEU A 126 2.08 -6.23 13.18
C LEU A 126 2.85 -6.11 11.86
N GLY A 127 2.20 -5.61 10.80
CA GLY A 127 2.84 -5.41 9.50
C GLY A 127 4.02 -4.43 9.56
N LEU A 128 3.90 -3.35 10.34
CA LEU A 128 4.95 -2.35 10.51
C LEU A 128 6.11 -2.82 11.39
N VAL A 129 5.88 -3.72 12.34
CA VAL A 129 6.94 -4.31 13.18
C VAL A 129 7.70 -5.40 12.41
N VAL A 130 6.96 -6.32 11.77
CA VAL A 130 7.56 -7.48 11.11
C VAL A 130 8.13 -7.11 9.72
N GLY A 131 7.49 -6.18 9.01
CA GLY A 131 7.85 -5.78 7.65
C GLY A 131 9.31 -5.34 7.49
N PRO A 132 9.80 -4.34 8.25
CA PRO A 132 11.19 -3.87 8.12
C PRO A 132 12.23 -4.93 8.46
N ALA A 133 11.97 -5.78 9.45
CA ALA A 133 12.87 -6.87 9.80
C ALA A 133 13.01 -7.88 8.64
N VAL A 134 11.87 -8.29 8.06
CA VAL A 134 11.86 -9.20 6.91
C VAL A 134 12.46 -8.52 5.67
N GLY A 135 12.13 -7.26 5.41
CA GLY A 135 12.66 -6.51 4.27
C GLY A 135 14.18 -6.31 4.34
N SER A 136 14.71 -6.01 5.53
CA SER A 136 16.16 -5.90 5.75
C SER A 136 16.86 -7.25 5.54
N TYR A 137 16.27 -8.34 6.05
CA TYR A 137 16.82 -9.69 5.85
C TYR A 137 16.81 -10.12 4.38
N LEU A 138 15.71 -9.86 3.66
CA LEU A 138 15.61 -10.17 2.23
C LEU A 138 16.59 -9.34 1.41
N GLN A 139 16.71 -8.04 1.70
CA GLN A 139 17.66 -7.19 1.00
C GLN A 139 19.10 -7.69 1.18
N TYR A 140 19.48 -8.07 2.40
CA TYR A 140 20.84 -8.53 2.69
C TYR A 140 21.19 -9.85 1.98
N ASN A 141 20.27 -10.80 1.92
CA ASN A 141 20.54 -12.14 1.38
C ASN A 141 20.22 -12.30 -0.11
N PHE A 142 19.16 -11.64 -0.60
CA PHE A 142 18.60 -11.84 -1.94
C PHE A 142 18.59 -10.55 -2.78
N GLY A 143 18.96 -9.41 -2.20
CA GLY A 143 19.05 -8.13 -2.89
C GLY A 143 17.73 -7.35 -2.99
N TYR A 144 17.84 -6.13 -3.51
CA TYR A 144 16.74 -5.18 -3.65
C TYR A 144 15.59 -5.72 -4.51
N SER A 145 15.90 -6.22 -5.71
CA SER A 145 14.88 -6.62 -6.68
C SER A 145 14.00 -7.77 -6.19
N PHE A 146 14.57 -8.72 -5.45
CA PHE A 146 13.81 -9.86 -4.91
C PHE A 146 12.74 -9.41 -3.90
N ALA A 147 13.09 -8.53 -2.96
CA ALA A 147 12.15 -7.99 -1.99
C ALA A 147 11.04 -7.15 -2.65
N VAL A 148 11.36 -6.39 -3.70
CA VAL A 148 10.34 -5.64 -4.46
C VAL A 148 9.39 -6.58 -5.20
N VAL A 149 9.92 -7.60 -5.89
CA VAL A 149 9.10 -8.60 -6.60
C VAL A 149 8.18 -9.35 -5.61
N LEU A 150 8.67 -9.72 -4.43
CA LEU A 150 7.83 -10.32 -3.40
C LEU A 150 6.64 -9.41 -3.04
N CYS A 151 6.87 -8.11 -2.86
CA CYS A 151 5.79 -7.17 -2.57
C CYS A 151 4.77 -7.08 -3.72
N VAL A 152 5.22 -7.11 -4.98
CA VAL A 152 4.32 -7.17 -6.15
C VAL A 152 3.45 -8.41 -6.10
N VAL A 153 4.05 -9.58 -5.82
CA VAL A 153 3.31 -10.85 -5.69
C VAL A 153 2.30 -10.77 -4.55
N LEU A 154 2.66 -10.20 -3.40
CA LEU A 154 1.74 -10.03 -2.28
C LEU A 154 0.53 -9.15 -2.64
N PHE A 155 0.74 -8.06 -3.39
CA PHE A 155 -0.38 -7.24 -3.86
C PHE A 155 -1.26 -7.97 -4.88
N MET A 156 -0.68 -8.80 -5.74
CA MET A 156 -1.45 -9.64 -6.67
C MET A 156 -2.26 -10.73 -5.95
N VAL A 157 -1.71 -11.29 -4.86
CA VAL A 157 -2.43 -12.22 -3.99
C VAL A 157 -3.57 -11.52 -3.26
N ASP A 158 -3.34 -10.33 -2.70
CA ASP A 158 -4.39 -9.52 -2.06
C ASP A 158 -5.50 -9.14 -3.09
N PHE A 159 -5.12 -8.82 -4.33
CA PHE A 159 -6.07 -8.61 -5.44
C PHE A 159 -6.93 -9.84 -5.71
N GLY A 160 -6.29 -11.02 -5.88
CA GLY A 160 -7.00 -12.27 -6.12
C GLY A 160 -7.92 -12.64 -4.96
N PHE A 161 -7.44 -12.49 -3.72
CA PHE A 161 -8.21 -12.74 -2.51
C PHE A 161 -9.47 -11.87 -2.47
N VAL A 162 -9.35 -10.55 -2.68
CA VAL A 162 -10.53 -9.66 -2.71
C VAL A 162 -11.45 -9.98 -3.89
N TYR A 163 -10.89 -10.33 -5.04
CA TYR A 163 -11.69 -10.68 -6.21
C TYR A 163 -12.62 -11.87 -5.94
N PHE A 164 -12.13 -12.91 -5.27
CA PHE A 164 -12.92 -14.11 -4.97
C PHE A 164 -13.75 -14.01 -3.69
N VAL A 165 -13.23 -13.39 -2.64
CA VAL A 165 -13.84 -13.43 -1.30
C VAL A 165 -14.80 -12.29 -1.06
N LEU A 166 -14.52 -11.08 -1.58
CA LEU A 166 -15.37 -9.93 -1.32
C LEU A 166 -16.58 -9.95 -2.28
N PRO A 167 -17.82 -10.08 -1.79
CA PRO A 167 -18.99 -9.95 -2.66
C PRO A 167 -19.11 -8.51 -3.16
N GLU A 168 -19.70 -8.33 -4.34
CA GLU A 168 -20.06 -7.00 -4.81
C GLU A 168 -21.18 -6.44 -3.92
N GLY A 169 -20.84 -5.49 -3.03
CA GLY A 169 -21.85 -4.74 -2.30
C GLY A 169 -22.71 -3.93 -3.30
N PRO A 170 -24.04 -3.84 -3.10
CA PRO A 170 -24.92 -3.19 -4.06
C PRO A 170 -24.51 -1.72 -4.27
N PRO A 171 -24.52 -1.21 -5.52
CA PRO A 171 -24.28 0.20 -5.78
C PRO A 171 -25.39 1.00 -5.12
N ARG A 172 -25.04 1.81 -4.13
CA ARG A 172 -25.96 2.79 -3.54
C ARG A 172 -25.85 4.06 -4.38
N GLY A 173 -26.75 4.18 -5.35
CA GLY A 173 -27.03 5.43 -6.05
C GLY A 173 -27.71 6.44 -5.14
#